data_AF-A0A6C1NMI7-F1
#
_entry.id   AF-A0A6C1NMI7-F1
#
_cell.length_a   1.000
_cell.length_b   1.000
_cell.length_c   1.000
_cell.angle_alpha   90.00
_cell.angle_beta   90.00
_cell.angle_gamma   90.00
#
_symmetry.space_group_name_H-M   'P 1'
#
loop_
_entity.id
_entity.type
_entity.pdbx_description
1 polymer ?
#
loop_
_entity_poly.entity_id
_entity_poly.type
_entity_poly.pdbx_seq_one_letter_code
_entity_poly.pdbx_strand_id
1 'polypeptide(L)'
;MRTRAPRRRLLLALGMVFLAASPTACGLWGGSASEDDLLPPPIVGPENGTLMLAGGGALGPEIWGLFVELAGGPDARIVVIPTAGTDESYTADGPVVEALLAAGAGQVDILHTRDREEADSRRFTRPIRRATGIWMPGGRQWRLVDAYLHTRVHEELDALLERGGVVGGTSAGASIQASYLVRGDPTTNQVLIAEDYQEGFGFLEGVAVDQHLQARGRTNDLWELVALRPDLLGIGIDEGTALVVRGDQAQVIGTGSVMLYDPELLQDRRLHELRAGEDEDLSGRSPRRTDAGDKDSSIPDAGR
;
A
#
# COMPACT_ATOMS: atom_id res chain seq x y z
N MET A 1 28.34 51.38 30.75
CA MET A 1 28.47 52.70 30.10
C MET A 1 29.51 52.57 28.98
N ARG A 2 29.07 52.48 27.71
CA ARG A 2 29.86 52.54 26.44
C ARG A 2 28.90 52.20 25.28
N THR A 3 28.06 53.12 24.80
CA THR A 3 28.27 54.13 23.72
C THR A 3 28.63 53.58 22.33
N ARG A 4 27.58 53.49 21.49
CA ARG A 4 27.43 53.93 20.09
C ARG A 4 28.50 53.59 19.04
N ALA A 5 28.04 52.93 17.98
CA ALA A 5 28.58 52.98 16.62
C ALA A 5 28.47 54.40 16.00
N PRO A 6 29.19 54.66 14.89
CA PRO A 6 28.48 55.13 13.69
C PRO A 6 29.00 54.56 12.35
N ARG A 7 28.28 54.96 11.31
CA ARG A 7 28.16 54.43 9.94
C ARG A 7 29.05 55.12 8.89
N ARG A 8 29.36 54.36 7.81
CA ARG A 8 29.24 54.65 6.35
C ARG A 8 30.32 55.39 5.51
N ARG A 9 30.42 54.88 4.25
CA ARG A 9 30.89 55.42 2.93
C ARG A 9 32.38 55.18 2.60
N LEU A 10 32.76 54.30 1.65
CA LEU A 10 32.63 54.25 0.17
C LEU A 10 33.54 55.27 -0.57
N LEU A 11 34.58 54.80 -1.30
CA LEU A 11 34.78 54.93 -2.76
C LEU A 11 36.20 54.49 -3.26
N LEU A 12 36.18 53.69 -4.35
CA LEU A 12 37.08 53.54 -5.53
C LEU A 12 38.63 53.53 -5.42
N ALA A 13 39.28 52.51 -6.03
CA ALA A 13 39.76 52.57 -7.44
C ALA A 13 40.61 51.35 -7.88
N LEU A 14 40.31 50.90 -9.11
CA LEU A 14 41.11 50.27 -10.19
C LEU A 14 42.21 49.22 -9.91
N GLY A 15 42.03 48.06 -10.54
CA GLY A 15 43.10 47.17 -10.99
C GLY A 15 42.58 46.22 -12.09
N MET A 16 42.75 46.61 -13.36
CA MET A 16 42.50 45.77 -14.53
C MET A 16 43.53 44.64 -14.63
N VAL A 17 43.07 43.40 -14.77
CA VAL A 17 43.86 42.32 -15.38
C VAL A 17 43.01 41.71 -16.50
N PHE A 18 43.50 41.87 -17.72
CA PHE A 18 43.05 41.16 -18.91
C PHE A 18 43.58 39.73 -18.84
N LEU A 19 42.70 38.73 -18.92
CA LEU A 19 43.06 37.41 -19.44
C LEU A 19 42.02 37.01 -20.48
N ALA A 20 42.47 36.93 -21.73
CA ALA A 20 41.68 36.49 -22.85
C ALA A 20 41.64 34.96 -22.90
N ALA A 21 40.44 34.38 -23.04
CA ALA A 21 40.23 33.03 -23.55
C ALA A 21 38.85 32.93 -24.22
N SER A 22 38.89 32.93 -25.56
CA SER A 22 38.05 32.26 -26.56
C SER A 22 36.51 32.19 -26.43
N PRO A 23 35.74 32.52 -27.49
CA PRO A 23 34.31 32.27 -27.54
C PRO A 23 34.06 30.86 -28.08
N THR A 24 33.47 29.98 -27.28
CA THR A 24 32.89 28.73 -27.79
C THR A 24 31.47 28.60 -27.28
N ALA A 25 30.56 28.88 -28.22
CA ALA A 25 29.20 28.38 -28.36
C ALA A 25 28.40 28.10 -27.09
N CYS A 26 27.47 29.01 -26.85
CA CYS A 26 26.21 28.81 -26.14
C CYS A 26 25.53 27.52 -26.61
N GLY A 27 25.55 26.48 -25.77
CA GLY A 27 24.66 25.34 -25.83
C GLY A 27 23.83 25.34 -24.55
N LEU A 28 22.82 26.20 -24.49
CA LEU A 28 21.79 26.15 -23.45
C LEU A 28 20.94 24.91 -23.75
N TRP A 29 21.27 23.78 -23.14
CA TRP A 29 20.30 22.70 -23.01
C TRP A 29 19.35 23.10 -21.88
N GLY A 30 18.38 23.94 -22.24
CA GLY A 30 17.20 24.18 -21.42
C GLY A 30 16.28 22.96 -21.56
N GLY A 31 16.57 21.90 -20.82
CA GLY A 31 15.54 20.96 -20.44
C GLY A 31 14.69 21.65 -19.38
N SER A 32 13.50 22.09 -19.73
CA SER A 32 12.49 22.41 -18.71
C SER A 32 12.14 21.10 -18.03
N ALA A 33 12.70 20.85 -16.85
CA ALA A 33 12.10 19.90 -15.93
C ALA A 33 10.64 20.34 -15.77
N SER A 34 9.70 19.46 -16.14
CA SER A 34 8.28 19.69 -15.90
C SER A 34 8.08 19.90 -14.39
N GLU A 35 7.07 20.65 -13.98
CA GLU A 35 6.74 20.80 -12.55
C GLU A 35 6.50 19.44 -11.86
N ASP A 36 6.20 18.39 -12.64
CA ASP A 36 6.15 16.98 -12.21
C ASP A 36 7.50 16.40 -11.72
N ASP A 37 8.65 16.88 -12.22
CA ASP A 37 9.98 16.38 -11.80
C ASP A 37 10.42 16.96 -10.42
N LEU A 38 9.64 17.88 -9.84
CA LEU A 38 9.97 18.58 -8.59
C LEU A 38 9.13 18.12 -7.39
N LEU A 39 8.12 17.28 -7.61
CA LEU A 39 7.34 16.69 -6.52
C LEU A 39 8.06 15.42 -6.05
N PRO A 40 8.14 15.17 -4.73
CA PRO A 40 8.59 13.87 -4.25
C PRO A 40 7.69 12.79 -4.88
N PRO A 41 8.25 11.61 -5.22
CA PRO A 41 7.43 10.52 -5.72
C PRO A 41 6.29 10.24 -4.73
N PRO A 42 5.11 9.84 -5.22
CA PRO A 42 3.99 9.47 -4.36
C PRO A 42 4.46 8.37 -3.40
N ILE A 43 4.18 8.58 -2.12
CA ILE A 43 4.39 7.58 -1.09
C ILE A 43 3.32 6.51 -1.30
N VAL A 44 3.76 5.26 -1.48
CA VAL A 44 2.88 4.13 -1.79
C VAL A 44 2.59 3.35 -0.51
N GLY A 45 3.60 3.02 0.29
CA GLY A 45 3.39 2.28 1.55
C GLY A 45 3.34 3.18 2.78
N PRO A 46 3.14 2.61 3.99
CA PRO A 46 2.93 3.41 5.17
C PRO A 46 4.22 4.11 5.61
N GLU A 47 4.13 5.37 6.06
CA GLU A 47 5.29 6.15 6.55
C GLU A 47 6.02 5.45 7.70
N ASN A 48 5.26 4.78 8.57
CA ASN A 48 5.77 4.00 9.70
C ASN A 48 5.11 2.62 9.75
N GLY A 49 5.74 1.68 10.44
CA GLY A 49 5.21 0.33 10.62
C GLY A 49 5.49 -0.58 9.42
N THR A 50 4.69 -1.63 9.28
CA THR A 50 4.89 -2.63 8.22
C THR A 50 3.55 -3.21 7.77
N LEU A 51 3.39 -3.43 6.47
CA LEU A 51 2.31 -4.24 5.92
C LEU A 51 2.81 -5.63 5.54
N MET A 52 1.98 -6.65 5.75
CA MET A 52 2.20 -7.99 5.21
C MET A 52 0.95 -8.46 4.47
N LEU A 53 1.05 -8.59 3.15
CA LEU A 53 -0.03 -8.95 2.26
C LEU A 53 0.20 -10.36 1.71
N ALA A 54 -0.54 -11.35 2.22
CA ALA A 54 -0.41 -12.75 1.80
C ALA A 54 -1.49 -13.16 0.78
N GLY A 55 -1.09 -13.89 -0.26
CA GLY A 55 -1.98 -14.21 -1.39
C GLY A 55 -3.03 -15.30 -1.11
N GLY A 56 -3.04 -15.91 0.08
CA GLY A 56 -3.99 -16.96 0.44
C GLY A 56 -3.36 -18.35 0.51
N GLY A 57 -4.22 -19.37 0.56
CA GLY A 57 -3.81 -20.76 0.70
C GLY A 57 -3.15 -21.06 2.05
N ALA A 58 -2.36 -22.14 2.09
CA ALA A 58 -1.56 -22.46 3.27
C ALA A 58 -0.33 -21.54 3.34
N LEU A 59 -0.15 -20.85 4.47
CA LEU A 59 1.01 -20.00 4.69
C LEU A 59 2.10 -20.77 5.44
N GLY A 60 3.34 -20.65 4.96
CA GLY A 60 4.49 -21.34 5.53
C GLY A 60 4.98 -20.71 6.85
N PRO A 61 5.80 -21.45 7.61
CA PRO A 61 6.38 -20.97 8.87
C PRO A 61 7.23 -19.71 8.71
N GLU A 62 7.82 -19.47 7.54
CA GLU A 62 8.57 -18.26 7.22
C GLU A 62 7.70 -17.00 7.23
N ILE A 63 6.44 -17.10 6.75
CA ILE A 63 5.49 -15.99 6.76
C ILE A 63 5.00 -15.72 8.18
N TRP A 64 4.57 -16.78 8.89
CA TRP A 64 4.10 -16.65 10.27
C TRP A 64 5.19 -16.16 11.22
N GLY A 65 6.39 -16.73 11.10
CA GLY A 65 7.55 -16.37 11.91
C GLY A 65 7.94 -14.91 11.72
N LEU A 66 8.04 -14.45 10.46
CA LEU A 66 8.37 -13.05 10.20
C LEU A 66 7.27 -12.11 10.70
N PHE A 67 5.99 -12.46 10.54
CA PHE A 67 4.90 -11.62 11.04
C PHE A 67 4.96 -11.46 12.57
N VAL A 68 5.19 -12.56 13.29
CA VAL A 68 5.33 -12.53 14.75
C VAL A 68 6.57 -11.75 15.17
N GLU A 69 7.72 -11.94 14.49
CA GLU A 69 8.94 -11.16 14.72
C GLU A 69 8.68 -9.66 14.57
N LEU A 70 8.02 -9.25 13.47
CA LEU A 70 7.61 -7.87 13.20
C LEU A 70 6.67 -7.31 14.26
N ALA A 71 5.80 -8.15 14.80
CA ALA A 71 4.90 -7.79 15.89
C ALA A 71 5.60 -7.73 17.27
N GLY A 72 6.90 -8.02 17.38
CA GLY A 72 7.65 -7.98 18.64
C GLY A 72 7.98 -9.35 19.23
N GLY A 73 7.85 -10.43 18.46
CA GLY A 73 8.27 -11.77 18.85
C GLY A 73 7.51 -12.28 20.11
N PRO A 74 8.23 -12.76 21.15
CA PRO A 74 7.63 -13.22 22.40
C PRO A 74 6.82 -12.16 23.15
N ASP A 75 7.08 -10.87 22.91
CA ASP A 75 6.33 -9.76 23.52
C ASP A 75 5.14 -9.30 22.64
N ALA A 76 4.93 -9.94 21.49
CA ALA A 76 3.89 -9.58 20.56
C ALA A 76 2.48 -9.72 21.17
N ARG A 77 1.67 -8.68 20.97
CA ARG A 77 0.24 -8.65 21.28
C ARG A 77 -0.50 -8.51 19.97
N ILE A 78 -0.99 -9.63 19.46
CA ILE A 78 -1.61 -9.70 18.15
C ILE A 78 -3.12 -9.71 18.31
N VAL A 79 -3.81 -8.85 17.56
CA VAL A 79 -5.28 -8.92 17.45
C VAL A 79 -5.63 -9.50 16.10
N VAL A 80 -6.36 -10.61 16.10
CA VAL A 80 -6.96 -11.20 14.90
C VAL A 80 -8.30 -10.53 14.64
N ILE A 81 -8.49 -10.00 13.43
CA ILE A 81 -9.73 -9.39 12.96
C ILE A 81 -10.35 -10.30 11.89
N PRO A 82 -11.23 -11.23 12.27
CA PRO A 82 -11.69 -12.28 11.39
C PRO A 82 -12.90 -11.90 10.50
N THR A 83 -13.31 -10.64 10.50
CA THR A 83 -14.62 -10.18 10.01
C THR A 83 -14.90 -10.47 8.52
N ALA A 84 -13.86 -10.73 7.72
CA ALA A 84 -14.02 -11.21 6.36
C ALA A 84 -14.73 -12.58 6.26
N GLY A 85 -14.54 -13.49 7.23
CA GLY A 85 -15.19 -14.81 7.21
C GLY A 85 -16.60 -14.79 7.78
N THR A 86 -17.11 -15.99 8.07
CA THR A 86 -18.41 -16.21 8.73
C THR A 86 -18.22 -16.34 10.24
N ASP A 87 -19.26 -16.12 11.03
CA ASP A 87 -19.13 -16.14 12.51
C ASP A 87 -18.72 -17.51 13.06
N GLU A 88 -19.10 -18.56 12.35
CA GLU A 88 -18.75 -19.94 12.67
C GLU A 88 -17.27 -20.26 12.41
N SER A 89 -16.56 -19.43 11.65
CA SER A 89 -15.19 -19.72 11.22
C SER A 89 -14.11 -19.28 12.22
N TYR A 90 -14.49 -18.72 13.38
CA TYR A 90 -13.50 -18.14 14.30
C TYR A 90 -13.75 -18.45 15.77
N THR A 91 -12.77 -19.11 16.36
CA THR A 91 -12.73 -19.46 17.77
C THR A 91 -11.35 -19.12 18.32
N ALA A 92 -11.24 -19.00 19.65
CA ALA A 92 -9.97 -18.71 20.32
C ALA A 92 -8.92 -19.84 20.14
N ASP A 93 -9.37 -21.03 19.75
CA ASP A 93 -8.60 -22.21 19.38
C ASP A 93 -8.60 -22.46 17.86
N GLY A 94 -8.90 -21.44 17.06
CA GLY A 94 -8.91 -21.53 15.61
C GLY A 94 -7.49 -21.59 15.01
N PRO A 95 -7.36 -22.08 13.76
CA PRO A 95 -6.06 -22.37 13.14
C PRO A 95 -5.14 -21.14 13.00
N VAL A 96 -5.71 -19.95 12.83
CA VAL A 96 -4.92 -18.70 12.77
C VAL A 96 -4.31 -18.36 14.14
N VAL A 97 -5.09 -18.52 15.21
CA VAL A 97 -4.60 -18.27 16.57
C VAL A 97 -3.52 -19.29 16.94
N GLU A 98 -3.76 -20.56 16.64
CA GLU A 98 -2.79 -21.62 16.84
C GLU A 98 -1.49 -21.37 16.07
N ALA A 99 -1.56 -20.96 14.80
CA ALA A 99 -0.38 -20.67 13.98
C ALA A 99 0.45 -19.50 14.56
N LEU A 100 -0.20 -18.42 15.00
CA LEU A 100 0.48 -17.27 15.60
C LEU A 100 1.14 -17.62 16.93
N LEU A 101 0.46 -18.38 17.79
CA LEU A 101 1.04 -18.87 19.05
C LEU A 101 2.19 -19.85 18.80
N ALA A 102 2.05 -20.76 17.84
CA ALA A 102 3.11 -21.70 17.45
C ALA A 102 4.33 -20.99 16.84
N ALA A 103 4.13 -19.86 16.17
CA ALA A 103 5.18 -18.98 15.67
C ALA A 103 5.84 -18.12 16.77
N GLY A 104 5.33 -18.17 18.01
CA GLY A 104 5.96 -17.55 19.18
C GLY A 104 5.32 -16.27 19.68
N ALA A 105 4.11 -15.93 19.26
CA ALA A 105 3.41 -14.74 19.76
C ALA A 105 3.11 -14.85 21.26
N GLY A 106 3.34 -13.78 22.03
CA GLY A 106 3.08 -13.76 23.47
C GLY A 106 1.60 -13.75 23.84
N GLN A 107 0.79 -13.02 23.08
CA GLN A 107 -0.66 -12.93 23.27
C GLN A 107 -1.37 -12.80 21.92
N VAL A 108 -2.48 -13.53 21.76
CA VAL A 108 -3.38 -13.41 20.61
C VAL A 108 -4.81 -13.21 21.11
N ASP A 109 -5.43 -12.09 20.75
CA ASP A 109 -6.83 -11.78 21.04
C ASP A 109 -7.63 -11.77 19.73
N ILE A 110 -8.94 -12.04 19.81
CA ILE A 110 -9.86 -11.91 18.67
C ILE A 110 -10.72 -10.67 18.87
N LEU A 111 -10.85 -9.85 17.82
CA LEU A 111 -11.73 -8.68 17.81
C LEU A 111 -12.64 -8.73 16.58
N HIS A 112 -13.95 -8.87 16.81
CA HIS A 112 -14.94 -9.02 15.75
C HIS A 112 -16.25 -8.33 16.10
N THR A 113 -16.82 -7.63 15.13
CA THR A 113 -18.20 -7.15 15.09
C THR A 113 -18.56 -6.83 13.64
N ARG A 114 -19.84 -6.86 13.30
CA ARG A 114 -20.38 -6.29 12.04
C ARG A 114 -21.25 -5.06 12.29
N ASP A 115 -21.41 -4.67 13.55
CA ASP A 115 -22.09 -3.44 13.92
C ASP A 115 -21.11 -2.27 13.80
N ARG A 116 -21.40 -1.34 12.89
CA ARG A 116 -20.58 -0.14 12.67
C ARG A 116 -20.55 0.78 13.89
N GLU A 117 -21.63 0.87 14.66
CA GLU A 117 -21.66 1.69 15.88
C GLU A 117 -20.76 1.09 16.96
N GLU A 118 -20.76 -0.25 17.06
CA GLU A 118 -19.84 -0.95 17.96
C GLU A 118 -18.38 -0.76 17.52
N ALA A 119 -18.10 -0.94 16.23
CA ALA A 119 -16.78 -0.72 15.64
C ALA A 119 -16.26 0.70 15.88
N ASP A 120 -17.14 1.71 15.84
CA ASP A 120 -16.77 3.11 16.10
C ASP A 120 -16.61 3.46 17.61
N SER A 121 -16.90 2.50 18.50
CA SER A 121 -16.83 2.72 19.93
C SER A 121 -15.41 2.60 20.49
N ARG A 122 -15.04 3.52 21.39
CA ARG A 122 -13.75 3.48 22.12
C ARG A 122 -13.57 2.19 22.95
N ARG A 123 -14.67 1.58 23.36
CA ARG A 123 -14.64 0.33 24.14
C ARG A 123 -14.17 -0.82 23.26
N PHE A 124 -14.72 -0.91 22.04
CA PHE A 124 -14.42 -1.97 21.11
C PHE A 124 -12.98 -1.90 20.61
N THR A 125 -12.47 -0.71 20.29
CA THR A 125 -11.11 -0.55 19.74
C THR A 125 -9.99 -0.63 20.78
N ARG A 126 -10.30 -0.73 22.08
CA ARG A 126 -9.31 -0.77 23.15
C ARG A 126 -8.22 -1.84 22.98
N PRO A 127 -8.51 -3.07 22.49
CA PRO A 127 -7.47 -4.06 22.23
C PRO A 127 -6.47 -3.62 21.17
N ILE A 128 -6.93 -2.98 20.08
CA ILE A 128 -6.07 -2.47 18.98
C ILE A 128 -5.03 -1.51 19.53
N ARG A 129 -5.41 -0.60 20.43
CA ARG A 129 -4.51 0.41 21.04
C ARG A 129 -3.30 -0.16 21.77
N ARG A 130 -3.37 -1.42 22.19
CA ARG A 130 -2.30 -2.15 22.89
C ARG A 130 -1.64 -3.20 22.02
N ALA A 131 -2.19 -3.44 20.83
CA ALA A 131 -1.67 -4.40 19.88
C ALA A 131 -0.39 -3.86 19.25
N THR A 132 0.52 -4.79 18.98
CA THR A 132 1.73 -4.59 18.19
C THR A 132 1.61 -5.20 16.80
N GLY A 133 0.65 -6.11 16.61
CA GLY A 133 0.31 -6.69 15.32
C GLY A 133 -1.20 -6.85 15.13
N ILE A 134 -1.66 -6.70 13.90
CA ILE A 134 -3.03 -7.04 13.47
C ILE A 134 -2.94 -8.12 12.40
N TRP A 135 -3.74 -9.17 12.53
CA TRP A 135 -3.87 -10.17 11.48
C TRP A 135 -5.31 -10.28 10.98
N MET A 136 -5.51 -10.12 9.67
CA MET A 136 -6.79 -10.25 8.99
C MET A 136 -6.82 -11.53 8.15
N PRO A 137 -7.53 -12.59 8.57
CA PRO A 137 -7.74 -13.79 7.79
C PRO A 137 -8.53 -13.57 6.48
N GLY A 138 -8.59 -14.62 5.67
CA GLY A 138 -9.38 -14.62 4.44
C GLY A 138 -10.90 -14.64 4.66
N GLY A 139 -11.63 -14.52 3.55
CA GLY A 139 -13.09 -14.45 3.55
C GLY A 139 -13.58 -13.58 2.41
N ARG A 140 -14.43 -12.59 2.71
CA ARG A 140 -14.93 -11.58 1.78
C ARG A 140 -14.57 -10.19 2.26
N GLN A 141 -13.71 -9.50 1.51
CA GLN A 141 -13.14 -8.20 1.87
C GLN A 141 -14.20 -7.09 2.00
N TRP A 142 -15.32 -7.17 1.29
CA TRP A 142 -16.44 -6.23 1.44
C TRP A 142 -17.03 -6.22 2.85
N ARG A 143 -16.94 -7.34 3.59
CA ARG A 143 -17.40 -7.38 4.99
C ARG A 143 -16.52 -6.54 5.92
N LEU A 144 -15.24 -6.39 5.58
CA LEU A 144 -14.33 -5.49 6.32
C LEU A 144 -14.64 -4.03 5.99
N VAL A 145 -14.99 -3.73 4.72
CA VAL A 145 -15.48 -2.40 4.32
C VAL A 145 -16.72 -2.04 5.13
N ASP A 146 -17.75 -2.87 5.07
CA ASP A 146 -19.02 -2.64 5.75
C ASP A 146 -18.85 -2.48 7.26
N ALA A 147 -17.99 -3.28 7.88
CA ALA A 147 -17.82 -3.24 9.32
C ALA A 147 -16.92 -2.08 9.80
N TYR A 148 -15.83 -1.77 9.08
CA TYR A 148 -14.72 -1.02 9.67
C TYR A 148 -14.25 0.20 8.89
N LEU A 149 -14.44 0.26 7.57
CA LEU A 149 -13.97 1.41 6.78
C LEU A 149 -14.59 2.70 7.34
N HIS A 150 -13.77 3.73 7.58
CA HIS A 150 -14.18 5.02 8.18
C HIS A 150 -14.79 4.93 9.59
N THR A 151 -14.48 3.88 10.34
CA THR A 151 -14.80 3.78 11.78
C THR A 151 -13.55 3.97 12.62
N ARG A 152 -13.70 4.10 13.94
CA ARG A 152 -12.59 4.05 14.89
C ARG A 152 -11.71 2.80 14.80
N VAL A 153 -12.23 1.66 14.34
CA VAL A 153 -11.35 0.50 14.08
C VAL A 153 -10.30 0.89 13.04
N HIS A 154 -10.73 1.48 11.92
CA HIS A 154 -9.85 1.95 10.86
C HIS A 154 -8.82 2.96 11.39
N GLU A 155 -9.28 4.00 12.10
CA GLU A 155 -8.40 5.00 12.73
C GLU A 155 -7.32 4.37 13.64
N GLU A 156 -7.67 3.32 14.38
CA GLU A 156 -6.75 2.68 15.32
C GLU A 156 -5.79 1.68 14.64
N LEU A 157 -6.13 1.21 13.43
CA LEU A 157 -5.21 0.48 12.54
C LEU A 157 -4.18 1.45 11.94
N ASP A 158 -4.59 2.63 11.48
CA ASP A 158 -3.67 3.69 11.05
C ASP A 158 -2.72 4.07 12.20
N ALA A 159 -3.28 4.35 13.37
CA ALA A 159 -2.48 4.66 14.56
C ALA A 159 -1.54 3.52 14.96
N LEU A 160 -1.82 2.26 14.56
CA LEU A 160 -0.93 1.12 14.80
C LEU A 160 0.28 1.15 13.89
N LEU A 161 0.08 1.47 12.61
CA LEU A 161 1.16 1.69 11.66
C LEU A 161 2.00 2.91 12.07
N GLU A 162 1.37 4.03 12.42
CA GLU A 162 2.04 5.25 12.88
C GLU A 162 3.00 5.00 14.06
N ARG A 163 2.63 4.11 14.99
CA ARG A 163 3.48 3.73 16.15
C ARG A 163 4.44 2.57 15.88
N GLY A 164 4.60 2.17 14.62
CA GLY A 164 5.58 1.17 14.18
C GLY A 164 5.12 -0.29 14.27
N GLY A 165 3.82 -0.55 14.43
CA GLY A 165 3.27 -1.90 14.44
C GLY A 165 3.15 -2.52 13.04
N VAL A 166 2.74 -3.78 12.99
CA VAL A 166 2.51 -4.53 11.74
C VAL A 166 1.02 -4.79 11.50
N VAL A 167 0.53 -4.51 10.29
CA VAL A 167 -0.78 -4.94 9.81
C VAL A 167 -0.57 -6.02 8.76
N GLY A 168 -1.04 -7.22 9.06
CA GLY A 168 -0.93 -8.39 8.19
C GLY A 168 -2.30 -8.92 7.80
N GLY A 169 -2.36 -9.62 6.68
CA GLY A 169 -3.56 -10.35 6.30
C GLY A 169 -3.37 -11.25 5.10
N THR A 170 -4.29 -12.18 4.93
CA THR A 170 -4.26 -13.16 3.84
C THR A 170 -5.57 -13.14 3.05
N SER A 171 -5.48 -13.35 1.74
CA SER A 171 -6.64 -13.33 0.85
C SER A 171 -7.41 -11.99 1.02
N ALA A 172 -8.67 -12.00 1.43
CA ALA A 172 -9.45 -10.79 1.70
C ALA A 172 -8.73 -9.79 2.62
N GLY A 173 -8.00 -10.27 3.64
CA GLY A 173 -7.22 -9.42 4.53
C GLY A 173 -5.95 -8.83 3.91
N ALA A 174 -5.47 -9.37 2.79
CA ALA A 174 -4.44 -8.73 1.97
C ALA A 174 -5.07 -7.62 1.10
N SER A 175 -6.13 -7.96 0.35
CA SER A 175 -6.78 -7.00 -0.57
C SER A 175 -7.29 -5.73 0.12
N ILE A 176 -7.83 -5.85 1.34
CA ILE A 176 -8.40 -4.70 2.06
C ILE A 176 -7.37 -3.63 2.44
N GLN A 177 -6.08 -3.96 2.53
CA GLN A 177 -5.04 -3.02 2.95
C GLN A 177 -4.73 -1.98 1.85
N ALA A 178 -5.04 -2.29 0.60
CA ALA A 178 -4.85 -1.38 -0.52
C ALA A 178 -5.90 -0.27 -0.53
N SER A 179 -5.59 0.86 -1.16
CA SER A 179 -6.53 1.99 -1.34
C SER A 179 -7.66 1.63 -2.30
N TYR A 180 -7.38 0.87 -3.35
CA TYR A 180 -8.39 0.40 -4.28
C TYR A 180 -8.74 -1.08 -4.08
N LEU A 181 -10.02 -1.34 -3.80
CA LEU A 181 -10.53 -2.67 -3.56
C LEU A 181 -11.00 -3.34 -4.86
N VAL A 182 -10.34 -4.43 -5.24
CA VAL A 182 -10.84 -5.34 -6.27
C VAL A 182 -11.68 -6.45 -5.65
N ARG A 183 -12.61 -7.01 -6.44
CA ARG A 183 -13.42 -8.17 -6.07
C ARG A 183 -14.27 -7.97 -4.83
N GLY A 184 -14.68 -6.73 -4.57
CA GLY A 184 -15.54 -6.33 -3.47
C GLY A 184 -17.03 -6.68 -3.67
N ASP A 185 -17.44 -7.23 -4.82
CA ASP A 185 -18.84 -7.57 -5.05
C ASP A 185 -19.38 -8.51 -3.94
N PRO A 186 -20.55 -8.25 -3.33
CA PRO A 186 -21.07 -9.08 -2.26
C PRO A 186 -21.51 -10.49 -2.70
N THR A 187 -21.93 -10.64 -3.95
CA THR A 187 -22.55 -11.86 -4.49
C THR A 187 -21.52 -12.86 -5.03
N THR A 188 -20.40 -12.36 -5.56
CA THR A 188 -19.36 -13.19 -6.19
C THR A 188 -17.97 -12.61 -6.00
N ASN A 189 -16.93 -13.43 -6.14
CA ASN A 189 -15.53 -12.99 -6.16
C ASN A 189 -14.96 -12.86 -7.59
N GLN A 190 -15.81 -13.01 -8.61
CA GLN A 190 -15.40 -13.00 -10.02
C GLN A 190 -15.46 -11.61 -10.65
N VAL A 191 -16.35 -10.74 -10.17
CA VAL A 191 -16.42 -9.34 -10.60
C VAL A 191 -15.15 -8.64 -10.14
N LEU A 192 -14.30 -8.19 -11.08
CA LEU A 192 -13.03 -7.53 -10.76
C LEU A 192 -13.26 -6.16 -10.11
N ILE A 193 -14.13 -5.35 -10.72
CA ILE A 193 -14.49 -4.00 -10.25
C ILE A 193 -15.97 -4.04 -9.84
N ALA A 194 -16.24 -3.86 -8.56
CA ALA A 194 -17.58 -3.70 -8.03
C ALA A 194 -17.83 -2.22 -7.74
N GLU A 195 -18.84 -1.61 -8.38
CA GLU A 195 -19.07 -0.15 -8.32
C GLU A 195 -19.20 0.38 -6.89
N ASP A 196 -19.89 -0.35 -6.02
CA ASP A 196 -20.13 0.06 -4.62
C ASP A 196 -18.98 -0.29 -3.65
N TYR A 197 -17.95 -1.04 -4.09
CA TYR A 197 -16.88 -1.55 -3.23
C TYR A 197 -15.51 -1.40 -3.88
N GLN A 198 -15.10 -0.15 -4.08
CA GLN A 198 -13.80 0.21 -4.67
C GLN A 198 -12.81 0.80 -3.65
N GLU A 199 -13.28 1.16 -2.46
CA GLU A 199 -12.42 1.74 -1.41
C GLU A 199 -11.99 0.65 -0.42
N GLY A 200 -10.68 0.52 -0.23
CA GLY A 200 -10.09 -0.26 0.86
C GLY A 200 -9.59 0.64 1.99
N PHE A 201 -8.83 0.09 2.92
CA PHE A 201 -8.29 0.86 4.05
C PHE A 201 -7.21 1.85 3.63
N GLY A 202 -6.56 1.66 2.48
CA GLY A 202 -5.62 2.67 1.98
C GLY A 202 -4.31 2.77 2.74
N PHE A 203 -3.91 1.72 3.47
CA PHE A 203 -2.56 1.64 4.03
C PHE A 203 -1.48 1.52 2.94
N LEU A 204 -1.87 1.02 1.76
CA LEU A 204 -1.08 1.02 0.52
C LEU A 204 -1.80 1.88 -0.54
N GLU A 205 -1.33 3.13 -0.69
CA GLU A 205 -1.91 4.16 -1.54
C GLU A 205 -1.60 3.93 -3.02
N GLY A 206 -2.55 4.26 -3.91
CA GLY A 206 -2.37 4.11 -5.37
C GLY A 206 -2.26 2.66 -5.86
N VAL A 207 -2.70 1.68 -5.06
CA VAL A 207 -2.54 0.26 -5.34
C VAL A 207 -3.87 -0.49 -5.28
N ALA A 208 -3.98 -1.54 -6.09
CA ALA A 208 -4.98 -2.59 -5.98
C ALA A 208 -4.33 -3.97 -5.82
N VAL A 209 -4.81 -4.76 -4.85
CA VAL A 209 -4.24 -6.09 -4.55
C VAL A 209 -5.23 -7.22 -4.88
N ASP A 210 -4.84 -8.11 -5.79
CA ASP A 210 -5.55 -9.38 -6.05
C ASP A 210 -4.76 -10.58 -5.52
N GLN A 211 -5.49 -11.62 -5.13
CA GLN A 211 -5.00 -12.75 -4.35
C GLN A 211 -5.49 -14.08 -4.93
N HIS A 212 -4.76 -15.15 -4.60
CA HIS A 212 -4.86 -16.47 -5.21
C HIS A 212 -4.66 -16.42 -6.72
N LEU A 213 -3.68 -15.63 -7.16
CA LEU A 213 -3.55 -15.19 -8.55
C LEU A 213 -3.48 -16.37 -9.53
N GLN A 214 -2.43 -17.18 -9.48
CA GLN A 214 -2.31 -18.36 -10.35
C GLN A 214 -3.34 -19.45 -10.01
N ALA A 215 -3.57 -19.71 -8.72
CA ALA A 215 -4.49 -20.76 -8.26
C ALA A 215 -5.93 -20.59 -8.77
N ARG A 216 -6.34 -19.35 -9.09
CA ARG A 216 -7.66 -19.04 -9.67
C ARG A 216 -7.62 -18.61 -11.13
N GLY A 217 -6.46 -18.68 -11.79
CA GLY A 217 -6.30 -18.32 -13.20
C GLY A 217 -6.46 -16.82 -13.49
N ARG A 218 -6.11 -15.95 -12.53
CA ARG A 218 -6.37 -14.50 -12.55
C ARG A 218 -5.19 -13.64 -13.02
N THR A 219 -4.11 -14.27 -13.48
CA THR A 219 -2.87 -13.59 -13.89
C THR A 219 -3.06 -12.50 -14.94
N ASN A 220 -4.21 -12.45 -15.63
CA ASN A 220 -4.47 -11.44 -16.65
C ASN A 220 -5.50 -10.38 -16.25
N ASP A 221 -6.22 -10.57 -15.14
CA ASP A 221 -7.39 -9.75 -14.80
C ASP A 221 -6.99 -8.32 -14.44
N LEU A 222 -5.90 -8.14 -13.68
CA LEU A 222 -5.44 -6.81 -13.26
C LEU A 222 -4.97 -5.92 -14.42
N TRP A 223 -4.68 -6.48 -15.61
CA TRP A 223 -4.44 -5.66 -16.80
C TRP A 223 -5.69 -4.88 -17.23
N GLU A 224 -6.88 -5.44 -17.02
CA GLU A 224 -8.15 -4.74 -17.31
C GLU A 224 -8.35 -3.57 -16.35
N LEU A 225 -7.98 -3.76 -15.07
CA LEU A 225 -8.05 -2.69 -14.08
C LEU A 225 -7.14 -1.53 -14.44
N VAL A 226 -5.85 -1.77 -14.67
CA VAL A 226 -4.88 -0.67 -14.92
C VAL A 226 -5.10 0.01 -16.27
N ALA A 227 -5.77 -0.65 -17.22
CA ALA A 227 -6.23 -0.01 -18.45
C ALA A 227 -7.36 1.01 -18.20
N LEU A 228 -8.24 0.75 -17.22
CA LEU A 228 -9.33 1.65 -16.83
C LEU A 228 -8.90 2.69 -15.78
N ARG A 229 -7.91 2.33 -14.96
CA ARG A 229 -7.37 3.10 -13.84
C ARG A 229 -5.84 3.14 -13.94
N PRO A 230 -5.29 3.93 -14.89
CA PRO A 230 -3.85 4.08 -15.06
C PRO A 230 -3.19 4.82 -13.89
N ASP A 231 -3.99 5.31 -12.95
CA ASP A 231 -3.57 5.84 -11.65
C ASP A 231 -3.38 4.74 -10.58
N LEU A 232 -3.43 3.46 -10.94
CA LEU A 232 -3.23 2.36 -9.99
C LEU A 232 -2.09 1.46 -10.45
N LEU A 233 -1.28 1.02 -9.48
CA LEU A 233 -0.44 -0.16 -9.61
C LEU A 233 -1.26 -1.39 -9.19
N GLY A 234 -1.36 -2.38 -10.09
CA GLY A 234 -1.92 -3.67 -9.72
C GLY A 234 -0.87 -4.57 -9.11
N ILE A 235 -1.20 -5.26 -8.01
CA ILE A 235 -0.34 -6.26 -7.37
C ILE A 235 -1.13 -7.57 -7.26
N GLY A 236 -0.66 -8.61 -7.94
CA GLY A 236 -1.20 -9.96 -7.82
C GLY A 236 -0.29 -10.82 -6.94
N ILE A 237 -0.84 -11.52 -5.95
CA ILE A 237 -0.08 -12.34 -5.01
C ILE A 237 -0.55 -13.80 -5.07
N ASP A 238 0.40 -14.72 -5.23
CA ASP A 238 0.12 -16.15 -5.21
C ASP A 238 -0.15 -16.70 -3.80
N GLU A 239 -0.82 -17.85 -3.75
CA GLU A 239 -0.95 -18.61 -2.50
C GLU A 239 0.43 -18.97 -1.92
N GLY A 240 0.51 -19.07 -0.60
CA GLY A 240 1.76 -19.41 0.10
C GLY A 240 2.88 -18.38 -0.09
N THR A 241 2.53 -17.16 -0.47
CA THR A 241 3.44 -16.04 -0.75
C THR A 241 2.93 -14.78 -0.05
N ALA A 242 3.84 -13.94 0.43
CA ALA A 242 3.51 -12.64 0.98
C ALA A 242 4.43 -11.53 0.47
N LEU A 243 3.86 -10.35 0.29
CA LEU A 243 4.57 -9.10 0.07
C LEU A 243 4.66 -8.35 1.40
N VAL A 244 5.87 -8.01 1.84
CA VAL A 244 6.14 -7.24 3.05
C VAL A 244 6.54 -5.84 2.66
N VAL A 245 5.83 -4.81 3.14
CA VAL A 245 6.04 -3.42 2.74
C VAL A 245 6.41 -2.55 3.94
N ARG A 246 7.50 -1.78 3.83
CA ARG A 246 7.97 -0.79 4.83
C ARG A 246 8.34 0.52 4.12
N GLY A 247 7.61 1.61 4.38
CA GLY A 247 7.65 2.75 3.47
C GLY A 247 7.33 2.27 2.06
N ASP A 248 8.13 2.64 1.08
CA ASP A 248 7.93 2.22 -0.32
C ASP A 248 8.69 0.95 -0.71
N GLN A 249 9.43 0.35 0.23
CA GLN A 249 10.22 -0.86 -0.05
C GLN A 249 9.36 -2.10 0.17
N ALA A 250 9.29 -2.94 -0.84
CA ALA A 250 8.53 -4.18 -0.83
C ALA A 250 9.46 -5.39 -0.98
N GLN A 251 9.24 -6.42 -0.18
CA GLN A 251 10.02 -7.66 -0.21
C GLN A 251 9.09 -8.87 -0.34
N VAL A 252 9.42 -9.81 -1.22
CA VAL A 252 8.65 -11.04 -1.38
C VAL A 252 9.20 -12.15 -0.49
N ILE A 253 8.31 -12.88 0.18
CA ILE A 253 8.63 -14.09 0.94
C ILE A 253 7.62 -15.21 0.63
N GLY A 254 8.00 -16.45 0.90
CA GLY A 254 7.15 -17.62 0.69
C GLY A 254 7.58 -18.44 -0.53
N THR A 255 6.62 -19.05 -1.22
CA THR A 255 6.90 -20.14 -2.18
C THR A 255 6.49 -19.86 -3.63
N GLY A 256 5.60 -18.90 -3.88
CA GLY A 256 5.16 -18.46 -5.20
C GLY A 256 5.78 -17.13 -5.61
N SER A 257 5.02 -16.33 -6.37
CA SER A 257 5.46 -15.01 -6.83
C SER A 257 4.46 -13.90 -6.55
N VAL A 258 4.97 -12.68 -6.64
CA VAL A 258 4.21 -11.44 -6.70
C VAL A 258 4.34 -10.88 -8.10
N MET A 259 3.23 -10.44 -8.69
CA MET A 259 3.18 -9.90 -10.03
C MET A 259 2.76 -8.44 -10.00
N LEU A 260 3.55 -7.56 -10.61
CA LEU A 260 3.26 -6.14 -10.72
C LEU A 260 2.68 -5.81 -12.10
N TYR A 261 1.54 -5.15 -12.09
CA TYR A 261 0.79 -4.69 -13.26
C TYR A 261 0.93 -3.19 -13.34
N ASP A 262 1.98 -2.77 -14.04
CA ASP A 262 2.32 -1.37 -14.21
C ASP A 262 1.61 -0.82 -15.46
N PRO A 263 0.81 0.26 -15.36
CA PRO A 263 0.14 0.85 -16.51
C PRO A 263 1.09 1.27 -17.62
N GLU A 264 2.36 1.58 -17.32
CA GLU A 264 3.38 1.90 -18.34
C GLU A 264 3.77 0.69 -19.19
N LEU A 265 3.58 -0.52 -18.65
CA LEU A 265 3.88 -1.79 -19.32
C LEU A 265 2.65 -2.40 -20.00
N LEU A 266 1.51 -1.71 -20.00
CA LEU A 266 0.23 -2.20 -20.52
C LEU A 266 0.28 -2.51 -22.02
N GLN A 267 0.99 -1.71 -22.82
CA GLN A 267 1.03 -1.89 -24.29
C GLN A 267 1.55 -3.27 -24.69
N ASP A 268 2.61 -3.73 -24.03
CA ASP A 268 3.21 -5.04 -24.27
C ASP A 268 2.72 -6.10 -23.27
N ARG A 269 1.87 -5.70 -22.30
CA ARG A 269 1.46 -6.49 -21.12
C ARG A 269 2.66 -7.19 -20.48
N ARG A 270 3.78 -6.48 -20.39
CA ARG A 270 5.03 -7.03 -19.86
C ARG A 270 4.91 -7.16 -18.36
N LEU A 271 4.74 -8.39 -17.90
CA LEU A 271 4.61 -8.73 -16.50
C LEU A 271 5.95 -8.59 -15.78
N HIS A 272 5.97 -7.88 -14.66
CA HIS A 272 7.10 -7.89 -13.73
C HIS A 272 6.79 -8.87 -12.60
N GLU A 273 7.48 -10.01 -12.61
CA GLU A 273 7.35 -11.06 -11.59
C GLU A 273 8.49 -10.93 -10.58
N LEU A 274 8.14 -10.90 -9.30
CA LEU A 274 9.05 -10.93 -8.15
C LEU A 274 8.88 -12.25 -7.41
N ARG A 275 9.99 -12.86 -7.00
CA ARG A 275 10.07 -14.13 -6.27
C ARG A 275 10.62 -13.93 -4.88
N ALA A 276 10.45 -14.94 -4.03
CA ALA A 276 10.95 -14.91 -2.66
C ALA A 276 12.42 -14.47 -2.57
N GLY A 277 12.70 -13.47 -1.73
CA GLY A 277 14.00 -12.85 -1.55
C GLY A 277 14.31 -11.68 -2.48
N GLU A 278 13.44 -11.39 -3.45
CA GLU A 278 13.55 -10.18 -4.28
C GLU A 278 12.85 -9.00 -3.61
N ASP A 279 13.45 -7.82 -3.80
CA ASP A 279 12.99 -6.54 -3.30
C ASP A 279 12.59 -5.62 -4.46
N GLU A 280 11.66 -4.71 -4.23
CA GLU A 280 11.20 -3.70 -5.18
C GLU A 280 10.93 -2.37 -4.48
N ASP A 281 11.26 -1.26 -5.14
CA ASP A 281 10.86 0.09 -4.73
C ASP A 281 9.56 0.49 -5.43
N LEU A 282 8.48 0.62 -4.66
CA LEU A 282 7.15 0.97 -5.16
C LEU A 282 7.03 2.46 -5.53
N SER A 283 7.88 3.35 -5.00
CA SER A 283 7.80 4.80 -5.23
C SER A 283 8.12 5.19 -6.68
N GLY A 284 8.96 4.39 -7.34
CA GLY A 284 9.35 4.58 -8.74
C GLY A 284 8.22 4.31 -9.73
N ARG A 285 7.07 3.81 -9.27
CA ARG A 285 5.92 3.41 -10.09
C ARG A 285 4.73 4.32 -9.78
N SER A 286 4.90 5.61 -10.05
CA SER A 286 3.88 6.62 -9.75
C SER A 286 2.64 6.44 -10.63
N PRO A 287 1.44 6.32 -10.04
CA PRO A 287 0.22 6.81 -10.66
C PRO A 287 0.42 8.22 -11.20
N ARG A 288 0.37 8.42 -12.52
CA ARG A 288 0.20 9.77 -13.03
C ARG A 288 -1.18 10.25 -12.60
N ARG A 289 -1.22 11.24 -11.71
CA ARG A 289 -2.44 11.94 -11.35
C ARG A 289 -3.02 12.49 -12.64
N THR A 290 -4.14 11.93 -13.10
CA THR A 290 -4.86 12.53 -14.23
C THR A 290 -5.47 13.82 -13.70
N ASP A 291 -4.90 14.96 -14.08
CA ASP A 291 -5.52 16.24 -13.79
C ASP A 291 -6.90 16.24 -14.42
N ALA A 292 -7.93 16.25 -13.58
CA ALA A 292 -9.30 16.53 -13.97
C ALA A 292 -9.37 18.00 -14.43
N GLY A 293 -8.98 18.25 -15.68
CA GLY A 293 -8.78 19.62 -16.13
C GLY A 293 -8.28 19.81 -17.55
N ASP A 294 -8.67 18.99 -18.51
CA ASP A 294 -8.65 19.45 -19.90
C ASP A 294 -9.87 18.98 -20.68
N LYS A 295 -10.89 19.85 -20.71
CA LYS A 295 -11.96 19.75 -21.70
C LYS A 295 -11.42 20.35 -22.99
N ASP A 296 -10.81 19.54 -23.83
CA ASP A 296 -10.79 19.82 -25.27
C ASP A 296 -11.59 18.75 -26.01
N SER A 297 -12.87 19.06 -26.17
CA SER A 297 -13.80 18.31 -27.00
C SER A 297 -13.56 18.67 -28.47
N SER A 298 -12.72 17.91 -29.17
CA SER A 298 -12.76 17.85 -30.64
C SER A 298 -13.31 16.50 -31.08
N ILE A 299 -14.64 16.42 -31.21
CA ILE A 299 -15.32 15.35 -31.93
C ILE A 299 -15.07 15.58 -33.43
N PRO A 300 -14.54 14.63 -34.21
CA PRO A 300 -14.48 14.76 -35.66
C PRO A 300 -15.88 14.59 -36.26
N ASP A 301 -16.26 15.57 -37.06
CA ASP A 301 -17.46 15.63 -37.89
C ASP A 301 -17.59 14.38 -38.79
N ALA A 302 -18.67 13.62 -38.60
CA ALA A 302 -19.05 12.52 -39.46
C ALA A 302 -19.70 13.10 -40.73
N GLY A 303 -18.86 13.30 -41.75
CA GLY A 303 -19.28 13.71 -43.09
C GLY A 303 -20.27 12.73 -43.75
N ARG A 304 -21.22 13.33 -44.47
CA ARG A 304 -22.23 12.73 -45.34
C ARG A 304 -21.65 11.93 -46.50
#